data_AF-A0A3C0WH08-F1
#
_entry.id   AF-A0A3C0WH08-F1
#
_cell.length_a   1.000
_cell.length_b   1.000
_cell.length_c   1.000
_cell.angle_alpha   90.00
_cell.angle_beta   90.00
_cell.angle_gamma   90.00
#
_symmetry.space_group_name_H-M   'P 1'
#
loop_
_entity.id
_entity.type
_entity.pdbx_description
1 polymer ?
#
loop_
_entity_poly.entity_id
_entity_poly.type
_entity_poly.pdbx_seq_one_letter_code
_entity_poly.pdbx_strand_id
1 'polypeptide(L)'
;MRTPTSLFPDAMRCTVFLIVALANFAPPLAVAQDSQEFTREQIDFFEVKIRPVLAAKCMECHGPDAQESGLRVDTREFLLKGSEKYPVVVNGDPAASVLMTAIKQETDLQMPPDEKLTEQQISDFQRWIKMGMPWPDDQALSKLDGYASIFANHWSLQPVKVAPLPSVSDLGWPRNNIDFYILNKLDSADLRPSAEASRRELIRRVMFDVTGLAPTASEVAAFEGDTRPDAYERMVDKALAKPQHGERWARYWMDVARYSDTLGYNFTRGRRFPYSYTFRDYVIRAFNSDKPYNQFVVEQLAADLLELNDDRDLAAMGFLTVGRRYRNQQLDVDDRIDTMTRGFLGLTVACARCHD
;
A
#
# COMPACT_ATOMS: atom_id res chain seq x y z
N MET A 1 -66.08 -10.10 -44.76
CA MET A 1 -67.42 -10.12 -44.13
C MET A 1 -67.54 -8.94 -43.20
N ARG A 2 -68.47 -8.03 -43.52
CA ARG A 2 -69.20 -7.04 -42.70
C ARG A 2 -68.50 -6.36 -41.50
N THR A 3 -68.21 -5.06 -41.67
CA THR A 3 -68.38 -3.97 -40.68
C THR A 3 -69.88 -3.71 -40.41
N PRO A 4 -70.33 -2.70 -39.62
CA PRO A 4 -69.76 -1.92 -38.49
C PRO A 4 -70.75 -1.83 -37.29
N THR A 5 -70.44 -1.14 -36.18
CA THR A 5 -71.25 0.01 -35.64
C THR A 5 -70.70 0.58 -34.32
N SER A 6 -70.48 1.89 -34.33
CA SER A 6 -70.43 2.81 -33.18
C SER A 6 -71.82 2.96 -32.54
N LEU A 7 -71.89 3.40 -31.27
CA LEU A 7 -72.92 4.30 -30.71
C LEU A 7 -72.56 4.72 -29.27
N PHE A 8 -72.25 6.01 -29.09
CA PHE A 8 -72.63 6.81 -27.91
C PHE A 8 -74.11 7.25 -28.12
N PRO A 9 -74.95 7.68 -27.12
CA PRO A 9 -74.60 8.66 -26.08
C PRO A 9 -75.38 8.59 -24.74
N ASP A 10 -75.12 9.59 -23.89
CA ASP A 10 -76.03 10.34 -23.01
C ASP A 10 -75.70 10.47 -21.51
N ALA A 11 -75.36 11.72 -21.22
CA ALA A 11 -75.41 12.50 -19.99
C ALA A 11 -76.28 11.98 -18.83
N MET A 12 -75.67 11.97 -17.64
CA MET A 12 -76.39 12.28 -16.41
C MET A 12 -75.57 13.23 -15.55
N ARG A 13 -76.12 14.44 -15.37
CA ARG A 13 -75.64 15.47 -14.45
C ARG A 13 -75.93 15.02 -13.02
N CYS A 14 -74.90 14.94 -12.17
CA CYS A 14 -75.07 15.02 -10.73
C CYS A 14 -74.03 15.99 -10.16
N THR A 15 -74.53 17.18 -9.84
CA THR A 15 -73.86 18.23 -9.07
C THR A 15 -73.47 17.67 -7.70
N VAL A 16 -72.18 17.58 -7.39
CA VAL A 16 -71.69 17.37 -6.03
C VAL A 16 -70.70 18.48 -5.70
N PHE A 17 -70.99 19.14 -4.58
CA PHE A 17 -70.28 20.28 -4.02
C PHE A 17 -68.76 20.06 -3.96
N LEU A 18 -68.02 21.00 -4.55
CA LEU A 18 -66.57 21.12 -4.41
C LEU A 18 -66.27 21.69 -3.00
N ILE A 19 -66.13 20.81 -2.01
CA ILE A 19 -65.48 21.19 -0.73
C ILE A 19 -63.97 21.17 -1.01
N VAL A 20 -63.40 22.35 -1.23
CA VAL A 20 -61.95 22.55 -1.25
C VAL A 20 -61.45 22.41 0.19
N ALA A 21 -61.07 21.19 0.57
CA ALA A 21 -60.24 20.98 1.74
C ALA A 21 -58.81 21.41 1.36
N LEU A 22 -58.43 22.63 1.76
CA LEU A 22 -57.03 23.07 1.80
C LEU A 22 -56.29 22.21 2.84
N ALA A 23 -55.88 21.00 2.44
CA ALA A 23 -54.87 20.26 3.17
C ALA A 23 -53.54 20.99 2.97
N ASN A 24 -53.14 21.78 3.98
CA ASN A 24 -51.79 22.27 4.12
C ASN A 24 -50.84 21.07 4.21
N PHE A 25 -50.35 20.59 3.06
CA PHE A 25 -49.16 19.76 3.00
C PHE A 25 -47.96 20.67 3.30
N ALA A 26 -47.70 20.88 4.59
CA ALA A 26 -46.38 21.30 5.02
C ALA A 26 -45.42 20.16 4.66
N PRO A 27 -44.38 20.38 3.84
CA PRO A 27 -43.36 19.37 3.65
C PRO A 27 -42.75 19.03 5.01
N PRO A 28 -42.45 17.75 5.31
CA PRO A 28 -41.72 17.42 6.51
C PRO A 28 -40.42 18.22 6.48
N LEU A 29 -40.19 19.02 7.53
CA LEU A 29 -38.91 19.63 7.80
C LEU A 29 -37.88 18.50 7.84
N ALA A 30 -37.13 18.35 6.75
CA ALA A 30 -35.95 17.53 6.70
C ALA A 30 -34.98 18.13 7.73
N VAL A 31 -34.76 17.40 8.83
CA VAL A 31 -33.64 17.67 9.71
C VAL A 31 -32.40 17.39 8.88
N ALA A 32 -31.71 18.45 8.46
CA ALA A 32 -30.40 18.33 7.85
C ALA A 32 -29.46 17.73 8.90
N GLN A 33 -29.16 16.43 8.77
CA GLN A 33 -27.98 15.87 9.43
C GLN A 33 -26.77 16.50 8.75
N ASP A 34 -26.08 17.35 9.49
CA ASP A 34 -24.80 17.93 9.12
C ASP A 34 -23.75 16.81 9.17
N SER A 35 -23.70 15.97 8.12
CA SER A 35 -22.64 14.99 7.95
C SER A 35 -21.41 15.73 7.44
N GLN A 36 -20.64 16.27 8.37
CA GLN A 36 -19.37 16.92 8.07
C GLN A 36 -18.43 15.90 7.41
N GLU A 37 -18.22 16.00 6.10
CA GLU A 37 -17.23 15.19 5.38
C GLU A 37 -15.82 15.65 5.76
N PHE A 38 -14.99 14.73 6.26
CA PHE A 38 -13.59 15.00 6.60
C PHE A 38 -12.67 14.72 5.41
N THR A 39 -11.61 15.51 5.24
CA THR A 39 -10.61 15.25 4.21
C THR A 39 -9.76 14.02 4.54
N ARG A 40 -9.12 13.44 3.53
CA ARG A 40 -8.25 12.27 3.71
C ARG A 40 -7.13 12.54 4.72
N GLU A 41 -6.54 13.73 4.69
CA GLU A 41 -5.47 14.12 5.60
C GLU A 41 -5.96 14.22 7.05
N GLN A 42 -7.22 14.60 7.25
CA GLN A 42 -7.86 14.65 8.57
C GLN A 42 -8.13 13.24 9.11
N ILE A 43 -8.57 12.31 8.25
CA ILE A 43 -8.74 10.90 8.59
C ILE A 43 -7.39 10.24 8.91
N ASP A 44 -6.37 10.45 8.06
CA ASP A 44 -5.02 9.92 8.30
C ASP A 44 -4.44 10.42 9.62
N PHE A 45 -4.72 11.69 9.99
CA PHE A 45 -4.31 12.22 11.29
C PHE A 45 -4.93 11.42 12.45
N PHE A 46 -6.24 11.14 12.40
CA PHE A 46 -6.90 10.32 13.40
C PHE A 46 -6.30 8.91 13.47
N GLU A 47 -6.15 8.24 12.31
CA GLU A 47 -5.61 6.88 12.22
C GLU A 47 -4.20 6.74 12.79
N VAL A 48 -3.33 7.71 12.51
CA VAL A 48 -1.91 7.64 12.88
C VAL A 48 -1.66 8.18 14.29
N LYS A 49 -2.38 9.22 14.71
CA LYS A 49 -2.06 9.97 15.95
C LYS A 49 -3.00 9.69 17.12
N ILE A 50 -4.28 9.43 16.84
CA ILE A 50 -5.32 9.37 17.88
C ILE A 50 -5.77 7.94 18.15
N ARG A 51 -6.14 7.19 17.09
CA ARG A 51 -6.65 5.82 17.20
C ARG A 51 -5.73 4.90 18.02
N PRO A 52 -4.38 4.89 17.82
CA PRO A 52 -3.51 4.01 18.59
C PRO A 52 -3.50 4.34 20.08
N VAL A 53 -3.66 5.62 20.45
CA VAL A 53 -3.67 6.05 21.85
C VAL A 53 -4.99 5.68 22.51
N LEU A 54 -6.13 5.94 21.86
CA LEU A 54 -7.45 5.52 22.36
C LEU A 54 -7.48 3.99 22.58
N ALA A 55 -6.99 3.22 21.61
CA ALA A 55 -6.96 1.77 21.69
C ALA A 55 -6.04 1.25 22.80
N ALA A 56 -4.82 1.79 22.92
CA ALA A 56 -3.82 1.28 23.86
C ALA A 56 -3.99 1.79 25.29
N LYS A 57 -4.62 2.95 25.50
CA LYS A 57 -4.65 3.64 26.80
C LYS A 57 -6.03 3.90 27.36
N CYS A 58 -7.10 3.75 26.57
CA CYS A 58 -8.45 4.14 27.00
C CYS A 58 -9.48 3.02 26.86
N MET A 59 -9.39 2.19 25.81
CA MET A 59 -10.41 1.19 25.50
C MET A 59 -10.49 0.02 26.48
N GLU A 60 -9.46 -0.23 27.29
CA GLU A 60 -9.51 -1.27 28.32
C GLU A 60 -10.59 -0.99 29.38
N CYS A 61 -10.74 0.27 29.79
CA CYS A 61 -11.74 0.72 30.78
C CYS A 61 -12.96 1.42 30.18
N HIS A 62 -12.86 1.93 28.95
CA HIS A 62 -13.90 2.71 28.26
C HIS A 62 -14.26 2.15 26.87
N GLY A 63 -14.24 0.82 26.73
CA GLY A 63 -14.56 0.09 25.52
C GLY A 63 -15.88 -0.69 25.60
N PRO A 64 -16.21 -1.54 24.61
CA PRO A 64 -17.46 -2.31 24.63
C PRO A 64 -17.59 -3.24 25.84
N ASP A 65 -16.47 -3.81 26.29
CA ASP A 65 -16.43 -4.81 27.35
C ASP A 65 -16.41 -4.20 28.77
N ALA A 66 -15.96 -2.94 28.91
CA ALA A 66 -15.90 -2.21 30.17
C ALA A 66 -16.20 -0.73 29.93
N GLN A 67 -17.14 -0.17 30.69
CA GLN A 67 -17.68 1.17 30.49
C GLN A 67 -17.60 1.95 31.80
N GLU A 68 -16.40 2.18 32.29
CA GLU A 68 -16.21 2.97 33.50
C GLU A 68 -16.81 4.36 33.32
N SER A 69 -17.57 4.81 34.33
CA SER A 69 -18.37 6.04 34.27
C SER A 69 -19.36 6.11 33.09
N GLY A 70 -19.74 4.96 32.53
CA GLY A 70 -20.54 4.77 31.32
C GLY A 70 -20.00 5.50 30.09
N LEU A 71 -18.68 5.74 30.04
CA LEU A 71 -18.01 6.32 28.89
C LEU A 71 -17.57 5.22 27.92
N ARG A 72 -17.75 5.51 26.63
CA ARG A 72 -17.33 4.68 25.50
C ARG A 72 -16.54 5.55 24.53
N VAL A 73 -15.30 5.16 24.26
CA VAL A 73 -14.37 5.91 23.38
C VAL A 73 -14.09 5.20 22.06
N ASP A 74 -14.77 4.09 21.83
CA ASP A 74 -14.57 3.20 20.70
C ASP A 74 -15.37 3.64 19.46
N THR A 75 -16.37 4.51 19.56
CA THR A 75 -17.01 5.12 18.38
C THR A 75 -17.07 6.63 18.53
N ARG A 76 -17.11 7.36 17.40
CA ARG A 76 -17.35 8.80 17.42
C ARG A 76 -18.68 9.14 18.07
N GLU A 77 -19.73 8.39 17.73
CA GLU A 77 -21.07 8.57 18.29
C GLU A 77 -21.06 8.46 19.82
N PHE A 78 -20.44 7.41 20.37
CA PHE A 78 -20.40 7.22 21.82
C PHE A 78 -19.52 8.25 22.53
N LEU A 79 -18.41 8.64 21.91
CA LEU A 79 -17.55 9.66 22.48
C LEU A 79 -18.23 11.04 22.52
N LEU A 80 -19.06 11.35 21.52
CA LEU A 80 -19.90 12.56 21.48
C LEU A 80 -21.08 12.47 22.46
N LYS A 81 -21.64 11.27 22.67
CA LYS A 81 -22.67 11.03 23.70
C LYS A 81 -22.13 11.33 25.11
N GLY A 82 -20.84 11.05 25.34
CA GLY A 82 -20.16 11.36 26.60
C GLY A 82 -20.36 10.30 27.68
N SER A 83 -20.14 10.69 28.94
CA SER A 83 -20.25 9.83 30.11
C SER A 83 -21.66 9.86 30.71
N GLU A 84 -21.92 9.07 31.76
CA GLU A 84 -23.21 9.10 32.49
C GLU A 84 -23.54 10.48 33.08
N LYS A 85 -22.52 11.30 33.36
CA LYS A 85 -22.69 12.56 34.10
C LYS A 85 -22.52 13.80 33.23
N TYR A 86 -21.62 13.77 32.26
CA TYR A 86 -21.25 14.95 31.46
C TYR A 86 -20.78 14.60 30.04
N PRO A 87 -20.94 15.53 29.07
CA PRO A 87 -20.22 15.47 27.80
C PRO A 87 -18.71 15.39 28.04
N VAL A 88 -18.05 14.47 27.34
CA VAL A 88 -16.59 14.26 27.50
C VAL A 88 -15.79 15.06 26.48
N VAL A 89 -16.33 15.22 25.26
CA VAL A 89 -15.74 16.04 24.21
C VAL A 89 -16.76 17.03 23.69
N VAL A 90 -16.34 18.29 23.55
CA VAL A 90 -17.10 19.34 22.89
C VAL A 90 -16.48 19.52 21.50
N ASN A 91 -17.24 19.17 20.47
CA ASN A 91 -16.75 19.17 19.10
C ASN A 91 -16.27 20.58 18.69
N GLY A 92 -15.02 20.68 18.21
CA GLY A 92 -14.41 21.96 17.81
C GLY A 92 -13.83 22.79 18.96
N ASP A 93 -14.11 22.44 20.23
CA ASP A 93 -13.65 23.20 21.40
C ASP A 93 -12.87 22.32 22.40
N PRO A 94 -11.53 22.25 22.24
CA PRO A 94 -10.67 21.53 23.17
C PRO A 94 -10.67 22.13 24.59
N ALA A 95 -10.93 23.43 24.75
CA ALA A 95 -10.89 24.08 26.06
C ALA A 95 -12.13 23.75 26.90
N ALA A 96 -13.28 23.56 26.25
CA ALA A 96 -14.51 23.10 26.88
C ALA A 96 -14.61 21.57 27.05
N SER A 97 -13.65 20.81 26.51
CA SER A 97 -13.68 19.34 26.52
C SER A 97 -13.07 18.75 27.80
N VAL A 98 -13.87 18.03 28.59
CA VAL A 98 -13.43 17.34 29.83
C VAL A 98 -12.31 16.34 29.55
N LEU A 99 -12.32 15.71 28.37
CA LEU A 99 -11.22 14.84 27.91
C LEU A 99 -9.86 15.51 28.04
N MET A 100 -9.74 16.79 27.66
CA MET A 100 -8.48 17.52 27.73
C MET A 100 -8.03 17.76 29.17
N THR A 101 -8.96 18.03 30.08
CA THR A 101 -8.67 18.15 31.52
C THR A 101 -8.17 16.81 32.08
N ALA A 102 -8.83 15.71 31.73
CA ALA A 102 -8.49 14.37 32.20
C ALA A 102 -7.11 13.92 31.73
N ILE A 103 -6.78 14.08 30.45
CA ILE A 103 -5.51 13.62 29.88
C ILE A 103 -4.30 14.50 30.21
N LYS A 104 -4.52 15.78 30.55
CA LYS A 104 -3.47 16.66 31.07
C LYS A 104 -3.07 16.30 32.50
N GLN A 105 -4.00 15.73 33.25
CA GLN A 105 -3.83 15.34 34.66
C GLN A 105 -3.42 16.53 35.54
N GLU A 106 -4.04 17.69 35.33
CA GLU A 106 -3.82 18.92 36.10
C GLU A 106 -4.83 19.09 37.26
N THR A 107 -5.76 18.14 37.40
CA THR A 107 -6.83 18.13 38.41
C THR A 107 -6.93 16.76 39.08
N ASP A 108 -7.91 16.58 39.97
CA ASP A 108 -8.23 15.27 40.57
C ASP A 108 -8.80 14.26 39.56
N LEU A 109 -9.32 14.73 38.42
CA LEU A 109 -9.71 13.88 37.30
C LEU A 109 -8.47 13.61 36.43
N GLN A 110 -7.92 12.39 36.54
CA GLN A 110 -6.69 11.99 35.86
C GLN A 110 -6.93 10.73 35.05
N MET A 111 -6.63 10.81 33.75
CA MET A 111 -6.66 9.68 32.82
C MET A 111 -5.44 9.72 31.90
N PRO A 112 -4.94 8.59 31.40
CA PRO A 112 -5.20 7.23 31.91
C PRO A 112 -4.47 6.99 33.26
N PRO A 113 -4.93 6.03 34.10
CA PRO A 113 -4.41 5.82 35.46
C PRO A 113 -3.00 5.22 35.50
N ASP A 114 -2.63 4.39 34.52
CA ASP A 114 -1.37 3.64 34.55
C ASP A 114 -0.18 4.45 34.02
N GLU A 115 -0.33 5.06 32.84
CA GLU A 115 0.77 5.74 32.16
C GLU A 115 0.30 7.03 31.50
N LYS A 116 0.78 8.17 32.01
CA LYS A 116 0.46 9.50 31.49
C LYS A 116 0.84 9.64 30.01
N LEU A 117 -0.03 10.31 29.24
CA LEU A 117 0.26 10.64 27.86
C LEU A 117 1.43 11.63 27.73
N THR A 118 2.22 11.48 26.68
CA THR A 118 3.27 12.46 26.32
C THR A 118 2.66 13.81 25.93
N GLU A 119 3.44 14.88 26.06
CA GLU A 119 3.02 16.23 25.64
C GLU A 119 2.60 16.27 24.15
N GLN A 120 3.27 15.49 23.30
CA GLN A 120 2.91 15.39 21.88
C GLN A 120 1.54 14.73 21.68
N GLN A 121 1.25 13.63 22.39
CA GLN A 121 -0.07 12.98 22.32
C GLN A 121 -1.18 13.92 22.79
N ILE A 122 -0.97 14.64 23.90
CA ILE A 122 -1.93 15.63 24.40
C ILE A 122 -2.17 16.74 23.36
N SER A 123 -1.11 17.24 22.73
CA SER A 123 -1.19 18.23 21.63
C SER A 123 -1.95 17.69 20.42
N ASP A 124 -1.73 16.42 20.06
CA ASP A 124 -2.43 15.76 18.96
C ASP A 124 -3.94 15.64 19.25
N PHE A 125 -4.34 15.27 20.47
CA PHE A 125 -5.74 15.27 20.90
C PHE A 125 -6.37 16.66 20.82
N GLN A 126 -5.66 17.70 21.28
CA GLN A 126 -6.14 19.08 21.19
C GLN A 126 -6.37 19.49 19.74
N ARG A 127 -5.45 19.15 18.84
CA ARG A 127 -5.57 19.42 17.42
C ARG A 127 -6.75 18.65 16.81
N TRP A 128 -6.89 17.38 17.14
CA TRP A 128 -7.96 16.53 16.63
C TRP A 128 -9.36 17.02 17.01
N ILE A 129 -9.57 17.41 18.28
CA ILE A 129 -10.85 18.00 18.72
C ILE A 129 -11.14 19.30 17.96
N LYS A 130 -10.12 20.15 17.79
CA LYS A 130 -10.24 21.41 17.03
C LYS A 130 -10.62 21.20 15.56
N MET A 131 -10.25 20.07 14.97
CA MET A 131 -10.58 19.72 13.58
C MET A 131 -12.00 19.19 13.37
N GLY A 132 -12.83 19.10 14.42
CA GLY A 132 -14.18 18.56 14.29
C GLY A 132 -14.30 17.08 14.72
N MET A 133 -13.25 16.53 15.35
CA MET A 133 -13.07 15.10 15.60
C MET A 133 -13.23 14.24 14.33
N PRO A 134 -12.34 14.40 13.33
CA PRO A 134 -12.29 13.51 12.17
C PRO A 134 -12.30 12.04 12.59
N TRP A 135 -13.19 11.26 12.00
CA TRP A 135 -13.35 9.82 12.24
C TRP A 135 -13.84 9.18 10.95
N PRO A 136 -13.26 8.05 10.50
CA PRO A 136 -13.76 7.38 9.31
C PRO A 136 -15.12 6.73 9.62
N ASP A 137 -16.10 6.86 8.72
CA ASP A 137 -17.50 6.44 8.87
C ASP A 137 -17.74 5.25 9.80
N ASP A 138 -18.78 5.37 10.65
CA ASP A 138 -19.24 4.59 11.83
C ASP A 138 -19.01 3.07 11.84
N GLN A 139 -17.80 2.61 11.57
CA GLN A 139 -17.28 1.38 12.10
C GLN A 139 -16.84 1.71 13.51
N ALA A 140 -17.51 1.08 14.49
CA ALA A 140 -16.98 1.02 15.83
C ALA A 140 -15.49 0.65 15.75
N LEU A 141 -14.67 1.24 16.63
CA LEU A 141 -13.42 0.65 17.05
C LEU A 141 -13.81 -0.71 17.65
N SER A 142 -14.03 -1.70 16.78
CA SER A 142 -13.75 -3.06 17.16
C SER A 142 -12.37 -3.02 17.81
N LYS A 143 -12.22 -3.71 18.95
CA LYS A 143 -10.89 -4.24 19.30
C LYS A 143 -10.30 -4.68 17.97
N LEU A 144 -9.29 -3.98 17.44
CA LEU A 144 -8.72 -4.18 16.10
C LEU A 144 -9.06 -5.59 15.66
N ASP A 145 -9.98 -5.78 14.70
CA ASP A 145 -10.57 -7.09 14.35
C ASP A 145 -9.48 -8.12 14.01
N GLY A 146 -8.78 -8.63 15.03
CA GLY A 146 -7.39 -9.04 14.96
C GLY A 146 -6.46 -8.13 14.12
N TYR A 147 -5.19 -8.51 14.07
CA TYR A 147 -4.36 -8.16 12.91
C TYR A 147 -4.94 -8.72 11.59
N ALA A 148 -5.78 -9.76 11.69
CA ALA A 148 -6.38 -10.46 10.56
C ALA A 148 -7.23 -9.57 9.66
N SER A 149 -8.07 -8.69 10.19
CA SER A 149 -8.90 -7.79 9.37
C SER A 149 -8.07 -6.71 8.66
N ILE A 150 -7.01 -6.19 9.31
CA ILE A 150 -6.09 -5.25 8.68
C ILE A 150 -5.40 -5.91 7.49
N PHE A 151 -4.85 -7.11 7.68
CA PHE A 151 -4.20 -7.84 6.58
C PHE A 151 -5.19 -8.22 5.47
N ALA A 152 -6.40 -8.66 5.83
CA ALA A 152 -7.43 -9.06 4.88
C ALA A 152 -7.89 -7.90 3.98
N ASN A 153 -7.79 -6.65 4.43
CA ASN A 153 -8.22 -5.47 3.69
C ASN A 153 -7.06 -4.61 3.16
N HIS A 154 -5.81 -4.94 3.47
CA HIS A 154 -4.65 -4.15 3.04
C HIS A 154 -4.52 -4.17 1.51
N TRP A 155 -4.39 -2.99 0.89
CA TRP A 155 -4.42 -2.83 -0.57
C TRP A 155 -3.37 -3.67 -1.30
N SER A 156 -2.17 -3.85 -0.71
CA SER A 156 -1.07 -4.60 -1.33
C SER A 156 -1.24 -6.12 -1.26
N LEU A 157 -2.19 -6.61 -0.44
CA LEU A 157 -2.49 -8.03 -0.26
C LEU A 157 -3.77 -8.44 -1.01
N GLN A 158 -4.43 -7.49 -1.68
CA GLN A 158 -5.56 -7.79 -2.54
C GLN A 158 -5.09 -8.36 -3.87
N PRO A 159 -5.88 -9.25 -4.51
CA PRO A 159 -5.65 -9.65 -5.89
C PRO A 159 -5.54 -8.42 -6.80
N VAL A 160 -4.54 -8.43 -7.70
CA VAL A 160 -4.37 -7.37 -8.69
C VAL A 160 -5.59 -7.33 -9.61
N LYS A 161 -6.27 -6.19 -9.64
CA LYS A 161 -7.42 -5.94 -10.52
C LYS A 161 -6.97 -5.07 -11.68
N VAL A 162 -7.33 -5.47 -12.90
CA VAL A 162 -7.10 -4.65 -14.10
C VAL A 162 -8.11 -3.51 -14.08
N ALA A 163 -7.63 -2.29 -13.84
CA ALA A 163 -8.45 -1.09 -13.94
C ALA A 163 -8.62 -0.67 -15.42
N PRO A 164 -9.74 -0.02 -15.79
CA PRO A 164 -9.84 0.63 -17.08
C PRO A 164 -8.74 1.69 -17.23
N LEU A 165 -8.22 1.83 -18.45
CA LEU A 165 -7.20 2.84 -18.72
C LEU A 165 -7.79 4.26 -18.51
N PRO A 166 -7.01 5.19 -17.95
CA PRO A 166 -7.47 6.55 -17.75
C PRO A 166 -7.69 7.27 -19.08
N SER A 167 -8.62 8.22 -19.08
CA SER A 167 -8.83 9.12 -20.23
C SER A 167 -7.65 10.09 -20.37
N VAL A 168 -7.24 10.32 -21.62
CA VAL A 168 -6.10 11.17 -21.98
C VAL A 168 -6.46 12.12 -23.11
N SER A 169 -5.74 13.23 -23.21
CA SER A 169 -5.95 14.28 -24.20
C SER A 169 -5.56 13.86 -25.63
N ASP A 170 -4.56 12.98 -25.77
CA ASP A 170 -4.04 12.50 -27.06
C ASP A 170 -3.89 10.97 -27.05
N LEU A 171 -4.69 10.29 -27.88
CA LEU A 171 -4.65 8.83 -28.04
C LEU A 171 -3.49 8.34 -28.91
N GLY A 172 -2.81 9.23 -29.64
CA GLY A 172 -1.71 8.88 -30.53
C GLY A 172 -0.34 8.81 -29.86
N TRP A 173 -0.19 9.36 -28.65
CA TRP A 173 1.08 9.38 -27.91
C TRP A 173 1.38 8.07 -27.15
N PRO A 174 0.44 7.45 -26.41
CA PRO A 174 0.71 6.22 -25.67
C PRO A 174 1.15 5.06 -26.57
N ARG A 175 2.28 4.41 -26.25
CA ARG A 175 2.77 3.19 -26.93
C ARG A 175 2.39 1.92 -26.18
N ASN A 176 2.15 2.00 -24.87
CA ASN A 176 1.70 0.91 -24.03
C ASN A 176 0.74 1.39 -22.92
N ASN A 177 0.20 0.46 -22.12
CA ASN A 177 -0.77 0.78 -21.07
C ASN A 177 -0.24 1.71 -19.97
N ILE A 178 1.06 1.69 -19.68
CA ILE A 178 1.69 2.57 -18.67
C ILE A 178 1.64 4.03 -19.12
N ASP A 179 1.82 4.27 -20.42
CA ASP A 179 1.85 5.61 -21.00
C ASP A 179 0.52 6.35 -20.83
N PHE A 180 -0.61 5.63 -20.78
CA PHE A 180 -1.92 6.23 -20.46
C PHE A 180 -1.93 6.84 -19.06
N TYR A 181 -1.37 6.14 -18.07
CA TYR A 181 -1.28 6.66 -16.70
C TYR A 181 -0.33 7.84 -16.59
N ILE A 182 0.79 7.81 -17.32
CA ILE A 182 1.74 8.93 -17.36
C ILE A 182 1.08 10.15 -18.01
N LEU A 183 0.47 9.99 -19.18
CA LEU A 183 -0.16 11.10 -19.90
C LEU A 183 -1.34 11.68 -19.13
N ASN A 184 -2.17 10.85 -18.51
CA ASN A 184 -3.27 11.34 -17.67
C ASN A 184 -2.77 12.23 -16.52
N LYS A 185 -1.64 11.88 -15.90
CA LYS A 185 -1.02 12.71 -14.86
C LYS A 185 -0.40 14.00 -15.41
N LEU A 186 0.18 13.96 -16.60
CA LEU A 186 0.69 15.16 -17.28
C LEU A 186 -0.46 16.11 -17.65
N ASP A 187 -1.54 15.58 -18.25
CA ASP A 187 -2.75 16.33 -18.61
C ASP A 187 -3.35 17.01 -17.37
N SER A 188 -3.47 16.29 -16.26
CA SER A 188 -3.99 16.83 -14.99
C SER A 188 -3.13 17.94 -14.38
N ALA A 189 -1.86 18.04 -14.81
CA ALA A 189 -0.90 19.04 -14.37
C ALA A 189 -0.64 20.12 -15.44
N ASP A 190 -1.42 20.15 -16.52
CA ASP A 190 -1.22 21.02 -17.69
C ASP A 190 0.20 20.91 -18.31
N LEU A 191 0.81 19.72 -18.20
CA LEU A 191 2.12 19.40 -18.75
C LEU A 191 1.99 18.60 -20.04
N ARG A 192 3.00 18.74 -20.91
CA ARG A 192 3.13 17.95 -22.14
C ARG A 192 4.31 16.99 -22.07
N PRO A 193 4.25 15.84 -22.74
CA PRO A 193 5.39 14.96 -22.86
C PRO A 193 6.61 15.68 -23.44
N SER A 194 7.79 15.31 -22.94
CA SER A 194 9.06 15.80 -23.51
C SER A 194 9.30 15.20 -24.89
N ALA A 195 10.05 15.92 -25.73
CA ALA A 195 10.50 15.39 -27.00
C ALA A 195 11.34 14.10 -26.79
N GLU A 196 11.21 13.16 -27.72
CA GLU A 196 11.99 11.93 -27.69
C GLU A 196 13.49 12.25 -27.82
N ALA A 197 14.31 11.60 -26.99
CA ALA A 197 15.75 11.81 -27.00
C ALA A 197 16.35 11.32 -28.33
N SER A 198 17.52 11.86 -28.69
CA SER A 198 18.21 11.41 -29.90
C SER A 198 18.60 9.93 -29.79
N ARG A 199 18.71 9.25 -30.94
CA ARG A 199 19.14 7.83 -30.99
C ARG A 199 20.45 7.60 -30.24
N ARG A 200 21.40 8.53 -30.34
CA ARG A 200 22.67 8.51 -29.59
C ARG A 200 22.47 8.48 -28.08
N GLU A 201 21.58 9.32 -27.57
CA GLU A 201 21.28 9.38 -26.14
C GLU A 201 20.54 8.14 -25.67
N LEU A 202 19.57 7.66 -26.46
CA LEU A 202 18.79 6.47 -26.15
C LEU A 202 19.68 5.22 -26.01
N ILE A 203 20.54 4.93 -26.99
CA ILE A 203 21.44 3.76 -26.89
C ILE A 203 22.41 3.89 -25.73
N ARG A 204 22.90 5.09 -25.42
CA ARG A 204 23.77 5.32 -24.28
C ARG A 204 23.06 4.99 -22.96
N ARG A 205 21.83 5.48 -22.78
CA ARG A 205 21.02 5.22 -21.57
C ARG A 205 20.73 3.73 -21.43
N VAL A 206 20.19 3.10 -22.48
CA VAL A 206 19.86 1.67 -22.48
C VAL A 206 21.09 0.82 -22.15
N MET A 207 22.23 1.09 -22.77
CA MET A 207 23.44 0.30 -22.52
C MET A 207 23.94 0.44 -21.09
N PHE A 208 23.95 1.65 -20.53
CA PHE A 208 24.30 1.82 -19.12
C PHE A 208 23.29 1.15 -18.20
N ASP A 209 21.99 1.27 -18.46
CA ASP A 209 20.96 0.71 -17.59
C ASP A 209 20.92 -0.82 -17.65
N VAL A 210 21.05 -1.39 -18.84
CA VAL A 210 20.94 -2.83 -19.08
C VAL A 210 22.25 -3.57 -18.80
N THR A 211 23.39 -3.01 -19.23
CA THR A 211 24.70 -3.70 -19.16
C THR A 211 25.71 -3.03 -18.23
N GLY A 212 25.51 -1.76 -17.90
CA GLY A 212 26.44 -0.98 -17.06
C GLY A 212 27.66 -0.47 -17.79
N LEU A 213 27.74 -0.73 -19.09
CA LEU A 213 28.83 -0.29 -19.94
C LEU A 213 28.32 0.71 -20.97
N ALA A 214 29.22 1.54 -21.48
CA ALA A 214 28.91 2.42 -22.60
C ALA A 214 28.77 1.60 -23.91
N PRO A 215 27.94 2.06 -24.87
CA PRO A 215 27.92 1.46 -26.21
C PRO A 215 29.26 1.64 -26.92
N THR A 216 29.60 0.71 -27.80
CA THR A 216 30.71 0.89 -28.73
C THR A 216 30.34 1.87 -29.84
N ALA A 217 31.34 2.49 -30.49
CA ALA A 217 31.11 3.43 -31.59
C ALA A 217 30.34 2.79 -32.76
N SER A 218 30.58 1.51 -33.06
CA SER A 218 29.88 0.78 -34.12
C SER A 218 28.42 0.51 -33.77
N GLU A 219 28.09 0.22 -32.50
CA GLU A 219 26.71 0.06 -32.05
C GLU A 219 25.93 1.37 -32.13
N VAL A 220 26.54 2.49 -31.75
CA VAL A 220 25.95 3.82 -31.90
C VAL A 220 25.64 4.09 -33.38
N ALA A 221 26.64 3.94 -34.26
CA ALA A 221 26.46 4.19 -35.69
C ALA A 221 25.38 3.27 -36.31
N ALA A 222 25.35 1.99 -35.90
CA ALA A 222 24.36 1.04 -36.37
C ALA A 222 22.93 1.43 -35.95
N PHE A 223 22.73 1.88 -34.71
CA PHE A 223 21.40 2.30 -34.25
C PHE A 223 20.97 3.65 -34.81
N GLU A 224 21.90 4.60 -34.95
CA GLU A 224 21.63 5.90 -35.60
C GLU A 224 21.18 5.72 -37.06
N GLY A 225 21.78 4.77 -37.79
CA GLY A 225 21.42 4.46 -39.17
C GLY A 225 20.22 3.51 -39.35
N ASP A 226 19.67 2.94 -38.28
CA ASP A 226 18.57 1.96 -38.37
C ASP A 226 17.21 2.67 -38.47
N THR A 227 16.69 2.84 -39.67
CA THR A 227 15.44 3.58 -39.94
C THR A 227 14.17 2.75 -39.79
N ARG A 228 14.28 1.48 -39.37
CA ARG A 228 13.10 0.64 -39.19
C ARG A 228 12.20 1.15 -38.07
N PRO A 229 10.87 0.91 -38.16
CA PRO A 229 9.93 1.28 -37.10
C PRO A 229 10.22 0.66 -35.74
N ASP A 230 10.83 -0.54 -35.71
CA ASP A 230 11.16 -1.32 -34.52
C ASP A 230 12.65 -1.21 -34.11
N ALA A 231 13.35 -0.18 -34.61
CA ALA A 231 14.79 -0.05 -34.40
C ALA A 231 15.18 0.06 -32.92
N TYR A 232 14.34 0.69 -32.09
CA TYR A 232 14.59 0.85 -30.66
C TYR A 232 14.49 -0.47 -29.92
N GLU A 233 13.40 -1.21 -30.14
CA GLU A 233 13.12 -2.53 -29.55
C GLU A 233 14.25 -3.50 -29.86
N ARG A 234 14.66 -3.56 -31.14
CA ARG A 234 15.78 -4.42 -31.54
C ARG A 234 17.13 -4.01 -30.96
N MET A 235 17.33 -2.71 -30.69
CA MET A 235 18.53 -2.24 -29.99
C MET A 235 18.51 -2.68 -28.53
N VAL A 236 17.34 -2.61 -27.87
CA VAL A 236 17.14 -3.13 -26.51
C VAL A 236 17.35 -4.64 -26.44
N ASP A 237 16.78 -5.41 -27.37
CA ASP A 237 16.96 -6.87 -27.43
C ASP A 237 18.44 -7.26 -27.54
N LYS A 238 19.21 -6.55 -28.37
CA LYS A 238 20.65 -6.74 -28.48
C LYS A 238 21.39 -6.39 -27.18
N ALA A 239 20.92 -5.39 -26.43
CA ALA A 239 21.50 -5.04 -25.15
C ALA A 239 21.19 -6.11 -24.08
N LEU A 240 19.96 -6.62 -24.04
CA LEU A 240 19.53 -7.70 -23.13
C LEU A 240 20.24 -9.02 -23.43
N ALA A 241 20.54 -9.31 -24.70
CA ALA A 241 21.26 -10.52 -25.11
C ALA A 241 22.77 -10.51 -24.78
N LYS A 242 23.32 -9.40 -24.28
CA LYS A 242 24.74 -9.32 -23.89
C LYS A 242 24.96 -10.04 -22.55
N PRO A 243 26.06 -10.80 -22.37
CA PRO A 243 26.36 -11.45 -21.09
C PRO A 243 26.42 -10.49 -19.89
N GLN A 244 26.82 -9.23 -20.15
CA GLN A 244 26.90 -8.16 -19.17
C GLN A 244 25.53 -7.77 -18.58
N HIS A 245 24.44 -8.08 -19.27
CA HIS A 245 23.10 -7.92 -18.73
C HIS A 245 22.94 -8.71 -17.43
N GLY A 246 23.17 -10.02 -17.48
CA GLY A 246 23.12 -10.89 -16.32
C GLY A 246 24.15 -10.52 -15.26
N GLU A 247 25.38 -10.13 -15.64
CA GLU A 247 26.40 -9.68 -14.70
C GLU A 247 25.95 -8.44 -13.90
N ARG A 248 25.36 -7.45 -14.59
CA ARG A 248 24.86 -6.23 -13.96
C ARG A 248 23.66 -6.49 -13.06
N TRP A 249 22.65 -7.21 -13.56
CA TRP A 249 21.41 -7.44 -12.81
C TRP A 249 21.60 -8.42 -11.67
N ALA A 250 22.47 -9.42 -11.83
CA ALA A 250 22.88 -10.31 -10.74
C ALA A 250 23.52 -9.54 -9.58
N ARG A 251 24.25 -8.45 -9.84
CA ARG A 251 24.82 -7.62 -8.77
C ARG A 251 23.74 -7.04 -7.85
N TYR A 252 22.65 -6.51 -8.42
CA TYR A 252 21.54 -5.99 -7.62
C TYR A 252 20.84 -7.10 -6.84
N TRP A 253 20.63 -8.26 -7.44
CA TRP A 253 20.04 -9.40 -6.73
C TRP A 253 20.95 -9.91 -5.61
N MET A 254 22.25 -9.96 -5.84
CA MET A 254 23.23 -10.36 -4.84
C MET A 254 23.29 -9.39 -3.65
N ASP A 255 23.00 -8.10 -3.85
CA ASP A 255 22.84 -7.15 -2.75
C ASP A 255 21.63 -7.55 -1.87
N VAL A 256 20.51 -7.96 -2.48
CA VAL A 256 19.31 -8.48 -1.77
C VAL A 256 19.63 -9.79 -1.04
N ALA A 257 20.33 -10.71 -1.70
CA ALA A 257 20.76 -11.99 -1.13
C ALA A 257 21.92 -11.86 -0.14
N ARG A 258 22.42 -10.64 0.12
CA ARG A 258 23.55 -10.34 1.03
C ARG A 258 24.80 -11.13 0.69
N TYR A 259 25.06 -11.30 -0.61
CA TYR A 259 26.19 -12.08 -1.09
C TYR A 259 27.51 -11.60 -0.49
N SER A 260 28.32 -12.57 -0.05
CA SER A 260 29.67 -12.33 0.42
C SER A 260 30.49 -13.58 0.19
N ASP A 261 31.72 -13.43 -0.28
CA ASP A 261 32.69 -14.53 -0.35
C ASP A 261 33.20 -14.95 1.04
N THR A 262 32.86 -14.19 2.10
CA THR A 262 33.39 -14.34 3.46
C THR A 262 32.32 -14.41 4.55
N LEU A 263 32.65 -15.03 5.69
CA LEU A 263 31.77 -15.21 6.85
C LEU A 263 31.67 -13.96 7.76
N GLY A 264 32.24 -12.82 7.37
CA GLY A 264 32.28 -11.61 8.20
C GLY A 264 33.20 -11.73 9.43
N TYR A 265 32.69 -11.37 10.61
CA TYR A 265 33.45 -11.26 11.88
C TYR A 265 33.66 -12.59 12.62
N ASN A 266 33.22 -13.70 12.03
CA ASN A 266 33.37 -15.02 12.63
C ASN A 266 34.80 -15.57 12.40
N PHE A 267 35.74 -15.11 13.21
CA PHE A 267 37.17 -15.47 13.09
C PHE A 267 37.53 -16.89 13.56
N THR A 268 36.59 -17.61 14.18
CA THR A 268 36.84 -18.97 14.71
C THR A 268 36.52 -20.08 13.69
N ARG A 269 35.82 -19.76 12.61
CA ARG A 269 35.62 -20.62 11.44
C ARG A 269 36.43 -20.10 10.26
N GLY A 270 36.70 -20.94 9.25
CA GLY A 270 37.38 -20.51 8.03
C GLY A 270 36.73 -19.24 7.45
N ARG A 271 37.53 -18.27 6.99
CA ARG A 271 37.03 -16.92 6.66
C ARG A 271 36.13 -16.89 5.42
N ARG A 272 36.23 -17.87 4.53
CA ARG A 272 35.54 -17.89 3.22
C ARG A 272 34.42 -18.91 3.19
N PHE A 273 33.38 -18.63 2.41
CA PHE A 273 32.45 -19.65 1.94
C PHE A 273 33.10 -20.42 0.79
N PRO A 274 33.42 -21.73 0.95
CA PRO A 274 33.84 -22.55 -0.16
C PRO A 274 32.75 -22.52 -1.24
N TYR A 275 33.14 -22.29 -2.49
CA TYR A 275 32.24 -22.29 -3.65
C TYR A 275 31.13 -21.22 -3.66
N SER A 276 31.19 -20.17 -2.84
CA SER A 276 30.21 -19.05 -2.90
C SER A 276 29.99 -18.51 -4.30
N TYR A 277 31.05 -18.45 -5.12
CA TYR A 277 30.98 -18.03 -6.51
C TYR A 277 29.99 -18.83 -7.37
N THR A 278 29.65 -20.07 -7.02
CA THR A 278 28.68 -20.87 -7.80
C THR A 278 27.27 -20.30 -7.69
N PHE A 279 26.91 -19.69 -6.56
CA PHE A 279 25.65 -18.96 -6.41
C PHE A 279 25.65 -17.69 -7.27
N ARG A 280 26.74 -16.90 -7.23
CA ARG A 280 26.89 -15.75 -8.13
C ARG A 280 26.71 -16.17 -9.60
N ASP A 281 27.42 -17.21 -10.00
CA ASP A 281 27.38 -17.69 -11.39
C ASP A 281 25.99 -18.25 -11.75
N TYR A 282 25.28 -18.86 -10.81
CA TYR A 282 23.88 -19.26 -10.98
C TYR A 282 22.99 -18.05 -11.24
N VAL A 283 23.07 -17.00 -10.40
CA VAL A 283 22.23 -15.80 -10.56
C VAL A 283 22.52 -15.11 -11.91
N ILE A 284 23.79 -14.98 -12.30
CA ILE A 284 24.18 -14.43 -13.61
C ILE A 284 23.55 -15.24 -14.76
N ARG A 285 23.62 -16.58 -14.68
CA ARG A 285 22.99 -17.45 -15.69
C ARG A 285 21.47 -17.28 -15.72
N ALA A 286 20.82 -17.25 -14.56
CA ALA A 286 19.37 -17.11 -14.45
C ALA A 286 18.86 -15.83 -15.13
N PHE A 287 19.54 -14.69 -14.95
CA PHE A 287 19.20 -13.45 -15.66
C PHE A 287 19.48 -13.56 -17.16
N ASN A 288 20.66 -14.04 -17.56
CA ASN A 288 21.01 -14.14 -18.99
C ASN A 288 20.14 -15.14 -19.77
N SER A 289 19.55 -16.15 -19.09
CA SER A 289 18.65 -17.11 -19.71
C SER A 289 17.18 -16.73 -19.60
N ASP A 290 16.86 -15.54 -19.07
CA ASP A 290 15.49 -15.09 -18.76
C ASP A 290 14.69 -16.16 -17.99
N LYS A 291 15.28 -16.68 -16.90
CA LYS A 291 14.66 -17.73 -16.10
C LYS A 291 13.32 -17.21 -15.54
N PRO A 292 12.20 -17.95 -15.69
CA PRO A 292 10.92 -17.55 -15.14
C PRO A 292 11.03 -17.22 -13.64
N TYR A 293 10.49 -16.07 -13.24
CA TYR A 293 10.67 -15.56 -11.87
C TYR A 293 10.19 -16.55 -10.81
N ASN A 294 9.06 -17.23 -11.05
CA ASN A 294 8.55 -18.27 -10.15
C ASN A 294 9.56 -19.41 -9.95
N GLN A 295 10.22 -19.86 -11.03
CA GLN A 295 11.23 -20.90 -10.96
C GLN A 295 12.48 -20.39 -10.23
N PHE A 296 12.92 -19.16 -10.53
CA PHE A 296 14.05 -18.52 -9.86
C PHE A 296 13.84 -18.37 -8.34
N VAL A 297 12.61 -18.08 -7.89
CA VAL A 297 12.25 -18.04 -6.48
C VAL A 297 12.30 -19.44 -5.86
N VAL A 298 11.64 -20.42 -6.47
CA VAL A 298 11.52 -21.78 -5.91
C VAL A 298 12.88 -22.47 -5.80
N GLU A 299 13.74 -22.37 -6.82
CA GLU A 299 15.09 -22.95 -6.78
C GLU A 299 15.93 -22.35 -5.63
N GLN A 300 15.84 -21.04 -5.37
CA GLN A 300 16.60 -20.41 -4.29
C GLN A 300 16.16 -20.82 -2.88
N LEU A 301 14.92 -21.30 -2.74
CA LEU A 301 14.36 -21.73 -1.46
C LEU A 301 14.41 -23.24 -1.25
N ALA A 302 14.36 -24.03 -2.32
CA ALA A 302 14.13 -25.46 -2.24
C ALA A 302 14.72 -26.28 -3.40
N ALA A 303 15.79 -25.84 -4.07
CA ALA A 303 16.35 -26.61 -5.20
C ALA A 303 16.74 -28.06 -4.84
N ASP A 304 17.06 -28.35 -3.57
CA ASP A 304 17.34 -29.68 -3.05
C ASP A 304 16.11 -30.60 -2.97
N LEU A 305 14.91 -30.04 -3.09
CA LEU A 305 13.63 -30.75 -3.12
C LEU A 305 13.03 -30.85 -4.53
N LEU A 306 13.72 -30.33 -5.55
CA LEU A 306 13.24 -30.34 -6.93
C LEU A 306 13.93 -31.43 -7.75
N GLU A 307 13.21 -31.93 -8.75
CA GLU A 307 13.83 -32.66 -9.86
C GLU A 307 14.47 -31.64 -10.82
N LEU A 308 15.76 -31.41 -10.65
CA LEU A 308 16.51 -30.44 -11.46
C LEU A 308 16.94 -31.05 -12.78
N ASN A 309 16.86 -30.25 -13.85
CA ASN A 309 17.41 -30.63 -15.16
C ASN A 309 18.95 -30.48 -15.21
N ASP A 310 19.52 -29.69 -14.30
CA ASP A 310 20.95 -29.39 -14.22
C ASP A 310 21.37 -29.25 -12.75
N ASP A 311 22.28 -30.12 -12.28
CA ASP A 311 22.78 -30.09 -10.90
C ASP A 311 23.43 -28.74 -10.52
N ARG A 312 23.86 -27.94 -11.50
CA ARG A 312 24.39 -26.59 -11.24
C ARG A 312 23.33 -25.64 -10.67
N ASP A 313 22.05 -25.97 -10.79
CA ASP A 313 20.96 -25.18 -10.21
C ASP A 313 20.80 -25.43 -8.70
N LEU A 314 21.41 -26.48 -8.14
CA LEU A 314 21.54 -26.63 -6.67
C LEU A 314 22.28 -25.43 -6.04
N ALA A 315 23.12 -24.74 -6.81
CA ALA A 315 23.80 -23.54 -6.35
C ALA A 315 22.83 -22.40 -5.97
N ALA A 316 21.58 -22.42 -6.43
CA ALA A 316 20.53 -21.46 -6.07
C ALA A 316 20.31 -21.36 -4.55
N MET A 317 20.47 -22.48 -3.82
CA MET A 317 20.37 -22.55 -2.35
C MET A 317 21.45 -21.72 -1.63
N GLY A 318 22.40 -21.16 -2.39
CA GLY A 318 23.25 -20.08 -1.94
C GLY A 318 22.47 -18.92 -1.31
N PHE A 319 21.24 -18.62 -1.77
CA PHE A 319 20.40 -17.55 -1.20
C PHE A 319 20.18 -17.69 0.32
N LEU A 320 20.02 -18.92 0.82
CA LEU A 320 19.84 -19.21 2.24
C LEU A 320 21.17 -19.49 2.98
N THR A 321 22.30 -19.43 2.28
CA THR A 321 23.58 -19.97 2.76
C THR A 321 24.70 -18.92 2.77
N VAL A 322 24.79 -18.09 1.75
CA VAL A 322 25.77 -17.01 1.67
C VAL A 322 25.39 -15.84 2.59
N GLY A 323 26.33 -14.95 2.85
CA GLY A 323 26.12 -13.78 3.69
C GLY A 323 26.68 -13.92 5.10
N ARG A 324 26.20 -13.08 6.02
CA ARG A 324 26.80 -12.97 7.35
C ARG A 324 26.55 -14.24 8.17
N ARG A 325 27.60 -14.78 8.80
CA ARG A 325 27.46 -15.86 9.79
C ARG A 325 27.69 -15.36 11.20
N TYR A 326 26.80 -15.76 12.09
CA TYR A 326 26.84 -15.39 13.48
C TYR A 326 27.47 -16.51 14.32
N ARG A 327 27.89 -16.17 15.54
CA ARG A 327 28.38 -17.18 16.50
C ARG A 327 27.23 -17.99 17.10
N ASN A 328 26.06 -17.38 17.21
CA ASN A 328 24.83 -18.02 17.66
C ASN A 328 24.03 -18.46 16.42
N GLN A 329 23.79 -19.76 16.28
CA GLN A 329 23.05 -20.33 15.13
C GLN A 329 21.60 -19.82 15.05
N GLN A 330 20.98 -19.42 16.16
CA GLN A 330 19.64 -18.84 16.14
C GLN A 330 19.60 -17.52 15.34
N LEU A 331 20.70 -16.77 15.34
CA LEU A 331 20.81 -15.53 14.57
C LEU A 331 20.99 -15.78 13.07
N ASP A 332 21.55 -16.94 12.67
CA ASP A 332 21.58 -17.33 11.26
C ASP A 332 20.16 -17.64 10.76
N VAL A 333 19.31 -18.25 11.59
CA VAL A 333 17.90 -18.52 11.23
C VAL A 333 17.10 -17.23 11.13
N ASP A 334 17.26 -16.32 12.10
CA ASP A 334 16.68 -14.97 12.07
C ASP A 334 17.05 -14.20 10.79
N ASP A 335 18.34 -14.20 10.44
CA ASP A 335 18.84 -13.54 9.23
C ASP A 335 18.26 -14.13 7.93
N ARG A 336 18.06 -15.46 7.88
CA ARG A 336 17.42 -16.14 6.74
C ARG A 336 15.96 -15.76 6.60
N ILE A 337 15.20 -15.72 7.70
CA ILE A 337 13.80 -15.29 7.70
C ILE A 337 13.72 -13.84 7.22
N ASP A 338 14.57 -12.95 7.73
CA ASP A 338 14.60 -11.55 7.34
C ASP A 338 14.98 -11.35 5.86
N THR A 339 15.98 -12.10 5.36
CA THR A 339 16.40 -12.04 3.95
C THR A 339 15.30 -12.54 3.01
N MET A 340 14.64 -13.65 3.34
CA MET A 340 13.54 -14.21 2.55
C MET A 340 12.33 -13.27 2.55
N THR A 341 11.91 -12.81 3.71
CA THR A 341 10.69 -11.99 3.84
C THR A 341 10.86 -10.61 3.20
N ARG A 342 11.99 -9.93 3.45
CA ARG A 342 12.25 -8.64 2.80
C ARG A 342 12.57 -8.80 1.31
N GLY A 343 13.33 -9.82 0.94
CA GLY A 343 13.81 -10.02 -0.42
C GLY A 343 12.71 -10.43 -1.40
N PHE A 344 11.78 -11.30 -0.98
CA PHE A 344 10.70 -11.78 -1.86
C PHE A 344 9.35 -11.13 -1.58
N LEU A 345 9.01 -10.82 -0.32
CA LEU A 345 7.69 -10.30 0.02
C LEU A 345 7.68 -8.77 0.17
N GLY A 346 8.84 -8.13 0.29
CA GLY A 346 8.93 -6.70 0.61
C GLY A 346 8.40 -6.37 2.01
N LEU A 347 8.28 -7.37 2.89
CA LEU A 347 7.71 -7.24 4.24
C LEU A 347 8.74 -7.63 5.29
N THR A 348 8.64 -7.02 6.47
CA THR A 348 9.50 -7.35 7.60
C THR A 348 8.76 -8.27 8.56
N VAL A 349 9.37 -9.40 8.92
CA VAL A 349 8.85 -10.31 9.95
C VAL A 349 9.78 -10.35 11.19
N ALA A 350 10.65 -9.35 11.34
CA ALA A 350 11.63 -9.27 12.41
C ALA A 350 11.02 -9.28 13.83
N CYS A 351 9.77 -8.82 13.99
CA CYS A 351 9.05 -8.88 15.27
C CYS A 351 8.81 -10.32 15.75
N ALA A 352 8.66 -11.29 14.83
CA ALA A 352 8.44 -12.70 15.14
C ALA A 352 9.64 -13.36 15.83
N ARG A 353 10.79 -12.66 15.86
CA ARG A 353 11.96 -13.09 16.62
C ARG A 353 11.70 -13.18 18.12
N CYS A 354 10.84 -12.30 18.65
CA CYS A 354 10.61 -12.15 20.09
C CYS A 354 9.14 -12.26 20.49
N HIS A 355 8.23 -12.32 19.53
CA HIS A 355 6.79 -12.34 19.75
C HIS A 355 6.14 -13.38 18.84
N ASP A 356 5.18 -14.12 19.38
CA ASP A 356 4.32 -15.03 18.61
C ASP A 356 3.16 -14.29 17.95
#